data_AF-X1MZQ9-F1
#
_entry.id   AF-X1MZQ9-F1
#
_cell.length_a   1.000
_cell.length_b   1.000
_cell.length_c   1.000
_cell.angle_alpha   90.00
_cell.angle_beta   90.00
_cell.angle_gamma   90.00
#
_symmetry.space_group_name_H-M   'P 1'
#
loop_
_entity.id
_entity.type
_entity.pdbx_description
1 polymer ?
#
loop_
_entity_poly.entity_id
_entity_poly.type
_entity_poly.pdbx_seq_one_letter_code
_entity_poly.pdbx_strand_id
1 'polypeptide(L)'
;MEVKKITDHQLKKVTEQQQRLNSVLSNIGVLEVQKQNLAQQVKDISEEIEKTKSELEEEYGKVNINLSDGTYEEIEEKEDA
;
A
#
# COMPACT_ATOMS: atom_id res chain seq x y z
N MET A 1 3.43 -43.69 32.52
CA MET A 1 2.51 -43.53 31.38
C MET A 1 3.23 -44.04 30.14
N GLU A 2 2.59 -44.92 29.36
CA GLU A 2 3.20 -45.52 28.18
C GLU A 2 3.14 -44.53 26.99
N VAL A 3 4.28 -44.20 26.41
CA VAL A 3 4.36 -43.24 25.29
C VAL A 3 4.05 -43.99 23.99
N LYS A 4 2.88 -43.72 23.42
CA LYS A 4 2.51 -44.23 22.09
C LYS A 4 3.10 -43.33 21.01
N LYS A 5 3.71 -43.92 19.98
CA LYS A 5 4.29 -43.21 18.82
C LYS A 5 3.48 -43.49 17.55
N ILE A 6 3.39 -42.47 16.70
CA ILE A 6 2.90 -42.61 15.32
C ILE A 6 3.93 -43.33 14.45
N THR A 7 3.54 -43.79 13.27
CA THR A 7 4.49 -44.43 12.35
C THR A 7 5.44 -43.41 11.73
N ASP A 8 6.63 -43.86 11.30
CA ASP A 8 7.62 -42.99 10.67
C ASP A 8 7.08 -42.31 9.40
N HIS A 9 6.24 -43.01 8.64
CA HIS A 9 5.57 -42.44 7.46
C HIS A 9 4.58 -41.33 7.84
N GLN A 10 3.80 -41.52 8.91
CA GLN A 10 2.89 -40.48 9.41
C GLN A 10 3.67 -39.28 9.94
N LEU A 11 4.76 -39.53 10.69
CA LEU A 11 5.63 -38.47 11.20
C LEU A 11 6.22 -37.64 10.05
N LYS A 12 6.82 -38.31 9.04
CA LYS A 12 7.38 -37.63 7.86
C LYS A 12 6.34 -36.76 7.16
N LYS A 13 5.14 -37.30 6.93
CA LYS A 13 4.05 -36.55 6.28
C LYS A 13 3.67 -35.29 7.07
N VAL A 14 3.51 -35.40 8.39
CA VAL A 14 3.16 -34.26 9.25
C VAL A 14 4.28 -33.23 9.29
N THR A 15 5.55 -33.67 9.37
CA THR A 15 6.71 -32.76 9.34
C THR A 15 6.79 -31.99 8.02
N GLU A 16 6.62 -32.65 6.87
CA GLU A 16 6.61 -31.99 5.56
C GLU A 16 5.44 -31.01 5.39
N GLN A 17 4.27 -31.33 5.96
CA GLN A 17 3.13 -30.42 5.98
C GLN A 17 3.43 -29.19 6.84
N GLN A 18 4.02 -29.37 8.03
CA GLN A 18 4.38 -28.27 8.91
C GLN A 18 5.46 -27.37 8.31
N GLN A 19 6.46 -27.94 7.64
CA GLN A 19 7.49 -27.18 6.93
C GLN A 19 6.88 -26.32 5.84
N ARG A 20 6.00 -26.89 5.00
CA ARG A 20 5.30 -26.14 3.94
C ARG A 20 4.44 -25.02 4.53
N LEU A 21 3.70 -25.29 5.60
CA LEU A 21 2.91 -24.27 6.30
C LEU A 21 3.80 -23.12 6.78
N ASN A 22 4.91 -23.43 7.45
CA ASN A 22 5.84 -22.42 7.97
C ASN A 22 6.45 -21.58 6.84
N SER A 23 6.80 -22.19 5.71
CA SER A 23 7.30 -21.46 4.54
C SER A 23 6.27 -20.48 3.99
N VAL A 24 5.01 -20.90 3.86
CA VAL A 24 3.92 -20.03 3.38
C VAL A 24 3.67 -18.89 4.38
N LEU A 25 3.63 -19.16 5.67
CA LEU A 25 3.45 -18.13 6.71
C LEU A 25 4.59 -17.11 6.70
N SER A 26 5.83 -17.56 6.53
CA SER A 26 6.99 -16.66 6.42
C SER A 26 6.88 -15.75 5.19
N ASN A 27 6.47 -16.30 4.05
CA ASN A 27 6.27 -15.52 2.83
C ASN A 27 5.15 -14.47 3.00
N ILE A 28 4.06 -14.85 3.66
CA ILE A 28 2.98 -13.90 4.00
C ILE A 28 3.51 -12.76 4.86
N GLY A 29 4.34 -13.05 5.87
CA GLY A 29 4.96 -12.03 6.71
C GLY A 29 5.78 -11.02 5.91
N VAL A 30 6.59 -11.49 4.95
CA VAL A 30 7.36 -10.62 4.05
C VAL A 30 6.45 -9.75 3.19
N LEU A 31 5.41 -10.35 2.59
CA LEU A 31 4.46 -9.64 1.75
C LEU A 31 3.68 -8.57 2.52
N GLU A 32 3.34 -8.81 3.79
CA GLU A 32 2.63 -7.83 4.62
C GLU A 32 3.51 -6.61 4.89
N VAL A 33 4.79 -6.80 5.19
CA VAL A 33 5.74 -5.68 5.33
C VAL A 33 5.89 -4.91 4.02
N GLN A 34 6.01 -5.61 2.88
CA GLN A 34 6.09 -4.97 1.56
C GLN A 34 4.84 -4.13 1.26
N LYS A 35 3.65 -4.67 1.56
CA LYS A 35 2.39 -3.95 1.40
C LYS A 35 2.32 -2.70 2.28
N GLN A 36 2.74 -2.80 3.54
CA GLN A 36 2.78 -1.64 4.44
C GLN A 36 3.71 -0.55 3.93
N ASN A 37 4.89 -0.92 3.42
CA ASN A 37 5.83 0.04 2.82
C ASN A 37 5.23 0.74 1.58
N LEU A 38 4.51 0.02 0.73
CA LEU A 38 3.83 0.60 -0.43
C LEU A 38 2.67 1.51 -0.01
N ALA A 39 1.90 1.12 1.01
CA ALA A 39 0.83 1.95 1.55
C ALA A 39 1.35 3.27 2.13
N GLN A 40 2.51 3.24 2.80
CA GLN A 40 3.17 4.45 3.28
C GLN A 40 3.60 5.35 2.11
N GLN A 41 4.22 4.80 1.06
CA GLN A 41 4.57 5.57 -0.13
C GLN A 41 3.36 6.22 -0.80
N VAL A 42 2.22 5.54 -0.87
CA VAL A 42 0.98 6.13 -1.40
C VAL A 42 0.56 7.33 -0.56
N LYS A 43 0.65 7.22 0.77
CA LYS A 43 0.34 8.34 1.67
C LYS A 43 1.30 9.51 1.45
N ASP A 44 2.60 9.25 1.41
CA ASP A 44 3.63 10.28 1.23
C ASP A 44 3.42 11.04 -0.10
N ILE A 45 3.22 10.31 -1.20
CA ILE A 45 2.92 10.90 -2.51
C ILE A 45 1.62 11.70 -2.48
N SER A 46 0.59 11.23 -1.78
CA SER A 46 -0.67 11.96 -1.66
C SER A 46 -0.48 13.29 -0.91
N GLU A 47 0.32 13.30 0.15
CA GLU A 47 0.67 14.52 0.89
C GLU A 47 1.50 15.50 0.02
N GLU A 48 2.44 15.00 -0.77
CA GLU A 48 3.19 15.80 -1.73
C GLU A 48 2.28 16.44 -2.80
N ILE A 49 1.31 15.68 -3.32
CA ILE A 49 0.32 16.19 -4.28
C ILE A 49 -0.51 17.32 -3.65
N GLU A 50 -1.01 17.14 -2.42
CA GLU A 50 -1.80 18.17 -1.74
C GLU A 50 -0.96 19.43 -1.45
N LYS A 51 0.31 19.27 -1.02
CA LYS A 51 1.23 20.40 -0.85
C LYS A 51 1.44 21.16 -2.15
N THR A 52 1.65 20.43 -3.25
CA THR A 52 1.83 21.02 -4.58
C THR A 52 0.57 21.77 -5.04
N LYS A 53 -0.62 21.21 -4.78
CA LYS A 53 -1.88 21.91 -5.06
C LYS A 53 -2.00 23.21 -4.27
N SER A 54 -1.72 23.19 -2.97
CA SER A 54 -1.76 24.41 -2.14
C SER A 54 -0.77 25.47 -2.63
N GLU A 55 0.45 25.07 -3.01
CA GLU A 55 1.44 25.99 -3.59
C GLU A 55 0.93 26.62 -4.91
N LEU A 56 0.29 25.83 -5.77
CA LEU A 56 -0.27 26.32 -7.03
C LEU A 56 -1.51 27.22 -6.83
N GLU A 57 -2.35 26.93 -5.84
CA GLU A 57 -3.48 27.80 -5.46
C GLU A 57 -3.00 29.14 -4.87
N GLU A 58 -1.89 29.16 -4.12
CA GLU A 58 -1.27 30.39 -3.62
C GLU A 58 -0.66 31.24 -4.75
N GLU A 59 -0.03 30.60 -5.74
CA GLU A 59 0.68 31.29 -6.83
C GLU A 59 -0.28 31.78 -7.93
N TYR A 60 -1.31 30.99 -8.25
CA TYR A 60 -2.18 31.24 -9.41
C TYR A 60 -3.67 31.49 -9.04
N GLY A 61 -4.07 31.39 -7.77
CA GLY A 61 -5.46 31.49 -7.34
C GLY A 61 -6.25 30.19 -7.62
N LYS A 62 -7.60 30.24 -7.62
CA LYS A 62 -8.42 29.09 -8.03
C LYS A 62 -8.24 28.85 -9.54
N VAL A 63 -7.28 27.99 -9.89
CA VAL A 63 -7.03 27.57 -11.27
C VAL A 63 -7.33 26.09 -11.46
N ASN A 64 -7.93 25.74 -12.60
CA ASN A 64 -8.11 24.36 -12.98
C ASN A 64 -6.88 23.92 -13.78
N ILE A 65 -6.04 23.07 -13.19
CA ILE A 65 -4.78 22.61 -13.79
C ILE A 65 -5.00 21.29 -14.50
N ASN A 66 -4.79 21.27 -15.81
CA ASN A 66 -4.81 20.04 -16.59
C ASN A 66 -3.51 19.26 -16.36
N LEU A 67 -3.60 18.15 -15.61
CA LEU A 67 -2.45 17.30 -15.26
C LEU A 67 -1.79 16.59 -16.45
N SER A 68 -2.35 16.68 -17.66
CA SER A 68 -1.83 16.00 -18.86
C SER A 68 -0.89 16.86 -19.70
N ASP A 69 -1.12 18.17 -19.73
CA ASP A 69 -0.35 19.13 -20.53
C ASP A 69 0.16 20.33 -19.74
N GLY A 70 -0.22 20.45 -18.46
CA GLY A 70 0.19 21.53 -17.56
C GLY A 70 -0.48 22.86 -17.85
N THR A 71 -1.50 22.91 -18.73
CA THR A 71 -2.26 24.12 -18.97
C THR A 71 -3.13 24.45 -17.75
N TYR A 72 -3.19 25.72 -17.37
CA TYR A 72 -4.05 26.20 -16.29
C TYR A 72 -5.08 27.17 -16.86
N GLU A 73 -6.33 27.00 -16.47
CA GLU A 73 -7.41 27.96 -16.73
C GLU A 73 -7.80 28.62 -15.40
N GLU A 74 -7.88 29.95 -15.37
CA GLU A 74 -8.47 30.67 -14.23
C GLU A 74 -9.93 30.26 -14.07
N ILE A 75 -10.29 29.80 -12.88
CA ILE A 75 -11.68 29.61 -12.52
C ILE A 75 -12.19 31.00 -12.15
N GLU A 76 -12.86 31.67 -13.09
CA GLU A 76 -13.61 32.88 -12.77
C GLU A 76 -14.62 32.54 -11.66
N GLU A 77 -14.37 33.02 -10.44
CA GLU A 77 -15.42 33.16 -9.45
C GLU A 77 -16.44 34.12 -10.05
N LYS A 78 -17.50 33.59 -10.64
CA LYS A 78 -18.72 34.36 -10.79
C LYS A 78 -19.17 34.71 -9.38
N GLU A 79 -18.90 35.95 -8.97
CA GLU A 79 -19.68 36.66 -7.97
C GLU A 79 -21.14 36.53 -8.40
N ASP A 80 -21.86 35.58 -7.80
CA ASP A 80 -23.32 35.57 -7.83
C ASP A 80 -23.78 36.82 -7.07
N ALA A 81 -24.11 37.86 -7.84
CA ALA A 81 -24.71 39.12 -7.40
C ALA A 81 -26.17 38.95 -6.97
#